data_AF-A0A1F4PE57-F1
#
_entry.id   AF-A0A1F4PE57-F1
#
_cell.length_a   1.000
_cell.length_b   1.000
_cell.length_c   1.000
_cell.angle_alpha   90.00
_cell.angle_beta   90.00
_cell.angle_gamma   90.00
#
_symmetry.space_group_name_H-M   'P 1'
#
loop_
_entity.id
_entity.type
_entity.pdbx_description
1 polymer ?
#
loop_
_entity_poly.entity_id
_entity_poly.type
_entity_poly.pdbx_seq_one_letter_code
_entity_poly.pdbx_strand_id
1 'polypeptide(L)'
;MIDNNTKLATAQLVTAVGDTPSTNVYDSGDANTAEMGQQNNLWVNAVVATTATSAGAATVQAVLQDSADNVTFADAAVGPVVALAGLVAGAPLMLAAPPTGLRRYTRVAWRVGTAALTAGAFS
;
A
#
# COMPACT_ATOMS: atom_id res chain seq x y z
N MET A 1 -1.39 -19.59 2.03
CA MET A 1 -2.37 -19.02 1.07
C MET A 1 -2.95 -17.78 1.72
N ILE A 2 -2.93 -16.62 1.06
CA ILE A 2 -3.59 -15.40 1.56
C ILE A 2 -5.04 -15.37 1.06
N ASP A 3 -5.97 -14.95 1.91
CA ASP A 3 -7.39 -14.90 1.60
C ASP A 3 -7.66 -13.88 0.47
N ASN A 4 -8.56 -14.21 -0.45
CA ASN A 4 -8.79 -13.39 -1.65
C ASN A 4 -9.41 -12.02 -1.36
N ASN A 5 -10.25 -11.92 -0.32
CA ASN A 5 -10.90 -10.66 0.07
C ASN A 5 -9.93 -9.74 0.82
N THR A 6 -8.87 -10.29 1.40
CA THR A 6 -7.81 -9.51 2.07
C THR A 6 -6.70 -9.02 1.12
N LYS A 7 -6.73 -9.41 -0.15
CA LYS A 7 -5.78 -8.90 -1.16
C LYS A 7 -6.20 -7.51 -1.64
N LEU A 8 -5.31 -6.54 -1.42
CA LEU A 8 -5.51 -5.15 -1.85
C LEU A 8 -5.03 -4.92 -3.28
N ALA A 9 -3.94 -5.56 -3.67
CA ALA A 9 -3.41 -5.52 -5.04
C ALA A 9 -2.79 -6.86 -5.41
N THR A 10 -2.63 -7.13 -6.71
CA THR A 10 -1.89 -8.29 -7.19
C THR A 10 -1.11 -7.85 -8.43
N ALA A 11 0.21 -7.76 -8.30
CA ALA A 11 1.12 -7.26 -9.32
C ALA A 11 0.58 -6.01 -10.06
N GLN A 12 0.06 -5.04 -9.30
CA GLN A 12 -0.51 -3.83 -9.85
C GLN A 12 0.59 -2.96 -10.44
N LEU A 13 0.48 -2.63 -11.73
CA LEU A 13 1.39 -1.71 -12.41
C LEU A 13 1.21 -0.29 -11.87
N VAL A 14 2.31 0.35 -11.50
CA VAL A 14 2.33 1.73 -11.02
C VAL A 14 3.44 2.49 -11.74
N THR A 15 3.09 3.61 -12.37
CA THR A 15 4.02 4.41 -13.18
C THR A 15 3.95 5.90 -12.90
N ALA A 16 2.78 6.42 -12.54
CA ALA A 16 2.56 7.84 -12.30
C ALA A 16 3.21 8.33 -11.00
N VAL A 17 3.65 9.59 -10.98
CA VAL A 17 4.06 10.31 -9.77
C VAL A 17 2.83 10.62 -8.90
N GLY A 18 2.99 10.55 -7.59
CA GLY A 18 1.92 10.72 -6.60
C GLY A 18 1.36 9.38 -6.11
N ASP A 19 0.16 9.42 -5.55
CA ASP A 19 -0.51 8.25 -4.98
C ASP A 19 -1.26 7.47 -6.06
N THR A 20 -0.85 6.23 -6.29
CA THR A 20 -1.66 5.27 -7.02
C THR A 20 -2.31 4.31 -6.02
N PRO A 21 -3.64 4.37 -5.81
CA PRO A 21 -4.32 3.51 -4.85
C PRO A 21 -4.33 2.05 -5.31
N SER A 22 -4.41 1.13 -4.36
CA SER A 22 -4.53 -0.29 -4.62
C SER A 22 -5.79 -0.61 -5.43
N THR A 23 -5.74 -1.65 -6.26
CA THR A 23 -6.87 -2.06 -7.11
C THR A 23 -8.12 -2.48 -6.32
N ASN A 24 -7.95 -2.86 -5.07
CA ASN A 24 -9.01 -3.25 -4.17
C ASN A 24 -8.92 -2.48 -2.85
N VAL A 25 -10.05 -2.38 -2.15
CA VAL A 25 -10.20 -1.76 -0.83
C VAL A 25 -10.81 -2.81 0.09
N TYR A 26 -10.24 -2.95 1.28
CA TYR A 26 -10.78 -3.82 2.31
C TYR A 26 -11.86 -3.08 3.11
N ASP A 27 -13.06 -3.68 3.20
CA ASP A 27 -14.17 -3.21 4.02
C ASP A 27 -14.27 -4.09 5.27
N SER A 28 -14.07 -3.51 6.46
CA SER A 28 -14.17 -4.22 7.73
C SER A 28 -15.61 -4.56 8.14
N GLY A 29 -16.62 -4.04 7.45
CA GLY A 29 -18.04 -4.29 7.70
C GLY A 29 -18.64 -3.48 8.85
N ASP A 30 -17.84 -2.77 9.65
CA ASP A 30 -18.28 -1.92 10.76
C ASP A 30 -17.77 -0.47 10.58
N ALA A 31 -18.69 0.49 10.70
CA ALA A 31 -18.43 1.91 10.55
C ALA A 31 -17.74 2.53 11.77
N ASN A 32 -17.87 1.95 12.97
CA ASN A 32 -17.48 2.62 14.22
C ASN A 32 -16.11 2.17 14.77
N THR A 33 -15.61 1.00 14.40
CA THR A 33 -14.33 0.47 14.89
C THR A 33 -13.79 -0.61 13.95
N ALA A 34 -13.00 -0.26 12.93
CA ALA A 34 -12.19 -1.27 12.24
C ALA A 34 -11.03 -1.65 13.18
N GLU A 35 -11.29 -2.56 14.13
CA GLU A 35 -10.33 -2.99 15.16
C GLU A 35 -9.18 -3.86 14.61
N MET A 36 -8.84 -3.71 13.32
CA MET A 36 -7.81 -4.47 12.63
C MET A 36 -6.43 -4.38 13.33
N GLY A 37 -6.13 -3.24 13.97
CA GLY A 37 -4.89 -3.02 14.71
C GLY A 37 -4.90 -3.42 16.18
N GLN A 38 -6.04 -3.82 16.76
CA GLN A 38 -6.13 -4.06 18.22
C GLN A 38 -5.47 -5.36 18.68
N GLN A 39 -5.46 -6.40 17.84
CA GLN A 39 -5.01 -7.73 18.27
C GLN A 39 -3.54 -8.04 17.91
N ASN A 40 -2.83 -7.16 17.18
CA ASN A 40 -1.45 -7.41 16.68
C ASN A 40 -1.25 -8.73 15.91
N ASN A 41 -2.34 -9.42 15.54
CA ASN A 41 -2.31 -10.65 14.76
C ASN A 41 -2.40 -10.41 13.24
N LEU A 42 -2.68 -9.17 12.82
CA LEU A 42 -2.77 -8.78 11.43
C LEU A 42 -1.56 -7.95 11.01
N TRP A 43 -1.09 -8.17 9.79
CA TRP A 43 0.06 -7.49 9.21
C TRP A 43 -0.28 -6.98 7.83
N VAL A 44 0.03 -5.71 7.57
CA VAL A 44 0.05 -5.16 6.22
C VAL A 44 1.40 -5.54 5.61
N ASN A 45 1.35 -6.33 4.56
CA ASN A 45 2.52 -6.76 3.81
C ASN A 45 2.42 -6.22 2.39
N ALA A 46 3.29 -5.27 2.08
CA ALA A 46 3.39 -4.63 0.78
C ALA A 46 4.75 -4.96 0.17
N VAL A 47 4.78 -5.50 -1.04
CA VAL A 47 6.00 -6.02 -1.67
C VAL A 47 6.13 -5.57 -3.12
N VAL A 48 7.37 -5.49 -3.60
CA VAL A 48 7.66 -5.28 -5.01
C VAL A 48 7.41 -6.60 -5.76
N ALA A 49 6.39 -6.64 -6.61
CA ALA A 49 6.08 -7.80 -7.44
C ALA A 49 6.93 -7.84 -8.72
N THR A 50 7.28 -6.68 -9.28
CA THR A 50 8.17 -6.55 -10.44
C THR A 50 9.13 -5.39 -10.21
N THR A 51 10.42 -5.63 -10.43
CA THR A 51 11.49 -4.64 -10.27
C THR A 51 11.13 -3.33 -10.96
N ALA A 52 11.23 -2.23 -10.22
CA ALA A 52 10.90 -0.92 -10.75
C ALA A 52 12.04 -0.39 -11.63
N THR A 53 11.66 0.32 -12.69
CA THR A 53 12.58 1.06 -13.56
C THR A 53 12.09 2.49 -13.70
N SER A 54 12.99 3.43 -13.89
CA SER A 54 12.66 4.84 -14.15
C SER A 54 13.79 5.47 -14.97
N ALA A 55 13.46 6.49 -15.75
CA ALA A 55 14.45 7.35 -16.40
C ALA A 55 15.10 8.36 -15.44
N GLY A 56 14.56 8.52 -14.23
CA GLY A 56 15.06 9.43 -13.19
C GLY A 56 15.28 8.74 -11.85
N ALA A 57 15.69 9.52 -10.85
CA ALA A 57 15.89 9.04 -9.49
C ALA A 57 14.55 8.89 -8.75
N ALA A 58 13.73 7.90 -9.13
CA ALA A 58 12.43 7.65 -8.52
C ALA A 58 12.54 7.08 -7.10
N THR A 59 11.53 7.35 -6.30
CA THR A 59 11.31 6.74 -4.98
C THR A 59 9.89 6.18 -4.92
N VAL A 60 9.71 5.10 -4.15
CA VAL A 60 8.39 4.53 -3.87
C VAL A 60 8.28 4.27 -2.37
N GLN A 61 7.10 4.55 -1.83
CA GLN A 61 6.71 4.14 -0.48
C GLN A 61 5.31 3.52 -0.53
N ALA A 62 5.08 2.52 0.32
CA ALA A 62 3.73 2.01 0.56
C ALA A 62 3.09 2.81 1.70
N VAL A 63 1.84 3.24 1.52
CA VAL A 63 1.09 4.03 2.48
C VAL A 63 -0.23 3.34 2.77
N LEU A 64 -0.46 2.93 4.01
CA LEU A 64 -1.77 2.46 4.43
C LEU A 64 -2.68 3.69 4.60
N GLN A 65 -3.81 3.68 3.90
CA GLN A 65 -4.82 4.72 3.96
C GLN A 65 -6.14 4.15 4.47
N ASP A 66 -6.89 4.98 5.19
CA ASP A 66 -8.22 4.64 5.66
C ASP A 66 -9.29 5.65 5.22
N SER A 67 -10.55 5.23 5.28
CA SER A 67 -11.70 6.03 4.90
C SER A 67 -12.95 5.58 5.66
N ALA A 68 -13.82 6.53 5.98
CA ALA A 68 -15.14 6.25 6.55
C ALA A 68 -16.20 5.95 5.48
N ASP A 69 -16.01 6.45 4.25
CA ASP A 69 -17.02 6.51 3.19
C ASP A 69 -16.62 5.81 1.88
N ASN A 70 -15.39 5.31 1.79
CA ASN A 70 -14.78 4.76 0.58
C ASN A 70 -14.63 5.77 -0.58
N VAL A 71 -14.64 7.06 -0.27
CA VAL A 71 -14.48 8.15 -1.26
C VAL A 71 -13.24 8.97 -0.93
N THR A 72 -13.14 9.43 0.31
CA THR A 72 -12.02 10.23 0.79
C THR A 72 -11.12 9.41 1.70
N PHE A 73 -9.84 9.33 1.35
CA PHE A 73 -8.86 8.53 2.06
C PHE A 73 -7.80 9.41 2.72
N ALA A 74 -7.43 9.07 3.95
CA ALA A 74 -6.34 9.71 4.69
C ALA A 74 -5.23 8.72 4.98
N ASP A 75 -4.00 9.20 5.12
CA ASP A 75 -2.85 8.38 5.51
C ASP A 75 -3.01 7.94 6.98
N ALA A 76 -3.00 6.63 7.21
CA ALA A 76 -3.06 6.02 8.53
C ALA A 76 -1.70 5.48 9.00
N ALA A 77 -0.90 4.95 8.07
CA ALA A 77 0.50 4.58 8.32
C ALA A 77 1.34 4.74 7.06
N VAL A 78 2.59 5.17 7.23
CA VAL A 78 3.52 5.47 6.13
C VAL A 78 4.75 4.58 6.25
N GLY A 79 5.04 3.81 5.21
CA GLY A 79 6.26 3.00 5.12
C GLY A 79 7.51 3.83 4.81
N PRO A 80 8.70 3.21 4.84
CA PRO A 80 9.94 3.88 4.46
C PRO A 80 9.94 4.31 2.99
N VAL A 81 10.63 5.41 2.71
CA VAL A 81 10.93 5.83 1.33
C VAL A 81 12.03 4.94 0.76
N VAL A 82 11.71 4.17 -0.28
CA VAL A 82 12.67 3.29 -0.94
C VAL A 82 13.10 3.91 -2.26
N ALA A 83 14.40 4.13 -2.43
CA ALA A 83 14.99 4.60 -3.68
C ALA A 83 14.96 3.50 -4.75
N LEU A 84 14.98 3.88 -6.02
CA LEU A 84 14.92 2.98 -7.18
C LEU A 84 15.82 1.73 -7.07
N ALA A 85 17.05 1.88 -6.57
CA ALA A 85 18.00 0.77 -6.41
C ALA A 85 17.53 -0.33 -5.44
N GLY A 86 16.65 0.01 -4.49
CA GLY A 86 16.05 -0.95 -3.55
C GLY A 86 14.73 -1.55 -4.04
N LEU A 87 14.17 -1.08 -5.16
CA LEU A 87 12.88 -1.53 -5.69
C LEU A 87 13.04 -2.76 -6.59
N VAL A 88 13.63 -3.82 -6.04
CA VAL A 88 13.83 -5.10 -6.73
C VAL A 88 12.69 -6.07 -6.41
N ALA A 89 12.34 -6.94 -7.35
CA ALA A 89 11.30 -7.95 -7.14
C ALA A 89 11.55 -8.77 -5.85
N GLY A 90 10.51 -8.92 -5.04
CA GLY A 90 10.54 -9.58 -3.73
C GLY A 90 10.94 -8.66 -2.56
N ALA A 91 11.41 -7.43 -2.81
CA ALA A 91 11.74 -6.50 -1.72
C ALA A 91 10.48 -6.07 -0.96
N PRO A 92 10.50 -6.08 0.39
CA PRO A 92 9.39 -5.55 1.17
C PRO A 92 9.41 -4.02 1.15
N LEU A 93 8.24 -3.42 0.90
CA LEU A 93 8.01 -1.97 1.04
C LEU A 93 7.38 -1.61 2.38
N MET A 94 6.53 -2.49 2.91
CA MET A 94 5.93 -2.34 4.23
C MET A 94 5.65 -3.71 4.81
N LEU A 95 6.11 -3.93 6.04
CA LEU A 95 5.74 -5.09 6.85
C LEU A 95 5.49 -4.58 8.26
N ALA A 96 4.25 -4.20 8.54
CA ALA A 96 3.88 -3.57 9.80
C ALA A 96 2.48 -3.98 10.25
N ALA A 97 2.28 -4.00 11.57
CA ALA A 97 0.95 -4.09 12.13
C ALA A 97 0.16 -2.81 11.78
N PRO A 98 -1.13 -2.93 11.38
CA PRO A 98 -1.97 -1.77 11.17
C PRO A 98 -2.15 -1.00 12.49
N PRO A 99 -2.25 0.34 12.46
CA PRO A 99 -2.50 1.13 13.66
C PRO A 99 -3.89 0.83 14.23
N THR A 100 -4.08 1.14 15.51
CA THR A 100 -5.41 1.09 16.14
C THR A 100 -6.27 2.27 15.67
N GLY A 101 -7.59 2.12 15.74
CA GLY A 101 -8.53 3.20 15.39
C GLY A 101 -8.69 3.46 13.89
N LEU A 102 -8.35 2.48 13.03
CA LEU A 102 -8.64 2.55 11.60
C LEU A 102 -10.15 2.67 11.34
N ARG A 103 -10.47 3.38 10.25
CA ARG A 103 -11.84 3.49 9.73
C ARG A 103 -12.22 2.27 8.89
N ARG A 104 -13.52 2.17 8.57
CA ARG A 104 -14.14 1.02 7.89
C ARG A 104 -13.42 0.53 6.64
N TYR A 105 -12.98 1.45 5.79
CA TYR A 105 -12.36 1.14 4.51
C TYR A 105 -10.86 1.35 4.60
N THR A 106 -10.08 0.36 4.21
CA THR A 106 -8.61 0.45 4.20
C THR A 106 -8.05 0.04 2.85
N ARG A 107 -6.98 0.74 2.42
CA ARG A 107 -6.29 0.47 1.16
C ARG A 107 -4.81 0.79 1.29
N VAL A 108 -4.00 0.33 0.34
CA VAL A 108 -2.61 0.78 0.22
C VAL A 108 -2.50 1.73 -0.96
N ALA A 109 -1.82 2.85 -0.79
CA ALA A 109 -1.39 3.72 -1.88
C ALA A 109 0.10 3.54 -2.13
N TRP A 110 0.45 3.37 -3.40
CA TRP A 110 1.83 3.38 -3.87
C TRP A 110 2.20 4.83 -4.18
N ARG A 111 2.90 5.48 -3.25
CA ARG A 111 3.32 6.87 -3.43
C ARG A 111 4.65 6.90 -4.15
N VAL A 112 4.62 7.30 -5.41
CA VAL A 112 5.80 7.51 -6.25
C VAL A 112 6.23 8.97 -6.10
N GLY A 113 7.48 9.19 -5.74
CA GLY A 113 8.01 10.53 -5.52
C GLY A 113 8.55 11.21 -6.79
N THR A 114 9.82 11.56 -6.72
CA THR A 114 10.57 12.48 -7.59
C THR A 114 10.55 12.22 -9.10
N ALA A 115 10.30 10.99 -9.55
CA ALA A 115 10.26 10.65 -10.98
C ALA A 115 9.28 9.51 -11.24
N ALA A 116 8.60 9.57 -12.39
CA ALA A 116 7.71 8.50 -12.85
C ALA A 116 8.47 7.21 -13.09
N LEU A 117 7.83 6.07 -12.84
CA LEU A 117 8.38 4.76 -13.18
C LEU A 117 8.06 4.43 -14.64
N THR A 118 9.00 3.80 -15.33
CA THR A 118 8.81 3.22 -16.67
C THR A 118 8.31 1.77 -16.60
N ALA A 119 8.57 1.09 -15.48
CA ALA A 119 7.99 -0.20 -15.13
C ALA A 119 8.03 -0.37 -13.61
N GLY A 120 7.17 -1.21 -13.05
CA GLY A 120 7.14 -1.50 -11.63
C GLY A 120 5.77 -1.99 -11.22
N ALA A 121 5.72 -3.13 -10.54
CA ALA A 121 4.47 -3.69 -10.07
C ALA A 121 4.56 -4.02 -8.58
N PHE A 122 3.45 -3.83 -7.87
CA PHE A 122 3.40 -3.93 -6.41
C PHE A 122 2.21 -4.78 -5.95
N SER A 123 2.32 -5.40 -4.77
CA SER A 123 1.28 -6.25 -4.19
C SER A 123 1.11 -5.96 -2.72
#